data_AF-A0A954DY27-F1
#
_entry.id   AF-A0A954DY27-F1
#
_cell.length_a   1.000
_cell.length_b   1.000
_cell.length_c   1.000
_cell.angle_alpha   90.00
_cell.angle_beta   90.00
_cell.angle_gamma   90.00
#
_symmetry.space_group_name_H-M   'P 1'
#
loop_
_entity.id
_entity.type
_entity.pdbx_description
1 polymer ?
#
loop_
_entity_poly.entity_id
_entity_poly.type
_entity_poly.pdbx_seq_one_letter_code
_entity_poly.pdbx_strand_id
1 'polypeptide(L)'
;MLHALRPQVLALAYALAPAALAGSTWHVDVHASAPGDGSLAAPFTSLQYAIDRPAVLDGDTLLVAPGTYVENLVLADRDLTLVSTDGPTRTTIRAAGPGDVVTVSAPVSRLVTIEGFTLEGGQGANDDGLHVLALAFVFLRECIVARNAGAGVHTDYDVSIEECTITDNGVGVQSTTVGAVWMKDSIVWDNDDCIQLNPSFHFLQWSDVPCDSLVSNSINADPLFADAAHGDYALLSGSPCIDAGEPGTTDADGSRVDMGALDHDPAHVPDLEQFCATSPNAVGAGAVIGAIGTTSSSADDLTLFVRGAPPQQVGVFFHGSAPSAAPFVGGTLCVGGSVVRLLPALGIGPGGSAARALVQGAPDALAFAPGSTRYVQFWYRDPGAPHGTGSNLSDGLVVRTRP
;
A
#
# COMPACT_ATOMS: atom_id res chain seq x y z
N MET A 1 37.34 20.29 -19.45
CA MET A 1 37.38 19.39 -20.63
C MET A 1 37.31 17.91 -20.20
N LEU A 2 36.46 17.59 -19.22
CA LEU A 2 36.13 16.24 -18.76
C LEU A 2 34.63 16.24 -18.44
N HIS A 3 33.80 16.30 -19.49
CA HIS A 3 32.33 16.35 -19.41
C HIS A 3 31.72 15.52 -20.55
N ALA A 4 32.35 14.40 -20.92
CA ALA A 4 31.97 13.66 -22.12
C ALA A 4 32.34 12.16 -22.09
N LEU A 5 32.36 11.50 -20.93
CA LEU A 5 32.57 10.06 -20.86
C LEU A 5 31.65 9.46 -19.79
N ARG A 6 30.55 8.83 -20.25
CA ARG A 6 29.79 7.70 -19.67
C ARG A 6 28.25 7.81 -19.75
N PRO A 7 27.66 7.90 -20.96
CA PRO A 7 26.33 7.32 -21.21
C PRO A 7 26.44 6.12 -22.17
N GLN A 8 27.40 5.20 -21.94
CA GLN A 8 27.65 4.06 -22.84
C GLN A 8 27.70 2.69 -22.15
N VAL A 9 27.37 2.60 -20.86
CA VAL A 9 27.24 1.28 -20.20
C VAL A 9 25.79 0.74 -20.27
N LEU A 10 24.79 1.60 -20.56
CA LEU A 10 23.40 1.17 -20.67
C LEU A 10 22.97 0.73 -22.09
N ALA A 11 23.77 1.01 -23.13
CA ALA A 11 23.40 0.75 -24.53
C ALA A 11 24.09 -0.48 -25.16
N LEU A 12 24.87 -1.27 -24.39
CA LEU A 12 25.58 -2.45 -24.90
C LEU A 12 25.23 -3.74 -24.13
N ALA A 13 23.96 -3.90 -23.74
CA ALA A 13 23.38 -5.21 -23.39
C ALA A 13 22.45 -5.76 -24.49
N TYR A 14 22.16 -4.97 -25.54
CA TYR A 14 21.15 -5.33 -26.56
C TYR A 14 21.69 -5.93 -27.87
N ALA A 15 22.99 -6.23 -27.97
CA ALA A 15 23.58 -6.66 -29.25
C ALA A 15 24.57 -7.81 -29.12
N LEU A 16 24.10 -8.94 -28.56
CA LEU A 16 24.47 -10.34 -28.87
C LEU A 16 23.88 -11.27 -27.81
N ALA A 17 22.59 -11.09 -27.47
CA ALA A 17 21.85 -12.21 -26.93
C ALA A 17 21.69 -13.20 -28.11
N PRO A 18 22.13 -14.48 -27.99
CA PRO A 18 21.51 -15.50 -28.82
C PRO A 18 19.99 -15.31 -28.65
N ALA A 19 19.22 -15.33 -29.74
CA ALA A 19 17.77 -15.16 -29.67
C ALA A 19 17.25 -15.94 -28.46
N ALA A 20 16.90 -15.21 -27.39
CA ALA A 20 16.44 -15.84 -26.17
C ALA A 20 15.24 -16.65 -26.62
N LEU A 21 15.25 -17.97 -26.38
CA LEU A 21 14.02 -18.73 -26.41
C LEU A 21 13.07 -17.93 -25.51
N ALA A 22 12.03 -17.35 -26.08
CA ALA A 22 11.04 -16.63 -25.29
C ALA A 22 10.59 -17.60 -24.20
N GLY A 23 10.76 -17.20 -22.94
CA GLY A 23 10.34 -18.01 -21.81
C GLY A 23 8.88 -18.37 -21.94
N SER A 24 8.51 -19.51 -21.38
CA SER A 24 7.11 -19.90 -21.28
C SER A 24 6.39 -18.94 -20.33
N THR A 25 5.11 -18.71 -20.62
CA THR A 25 4.23 -17.97 -19.72
C THR A 25 3.41 -18.94 -18.91
N TRP A 26 3.43 -18.76 -17.58
CA TRP A 26 2.66 -19.55 -16.63
C TRP A 26 1.68 -18.65 -15.89
N HIS A 27 0.49 -19.16 -15.62
CA HIS A 27 -0.57 -18.42 -14.95
C HIS A 27 -0.67 -18.84 -13.49
N VAL A 28 -0.79 -17.85 -12.60
CA VAL A 28 -0.99 -18.04 -11.17
C VAL A 28 -2.26 -17.28 -10.75
N ASP A 29 -3.17 -17.94 -10.06
CA ASP A 29 -4.42 -17.38 -9.54
C ASP A 29 -4.76 -18.06 -8.20
N VAL A 30 -4.67 -17.30 -7.11
CA VAL A 30 -4.96 -17.78 -5.74
C VAL A 30 -6.39 -18.28 -5.57
N HIS A 31 -7.32 -17.85 -6.42
CA HIS A 31 -8.73 -18.25 -6.37
C HIS A 31 -9.05 -19.49 -7.22
N ALA A 32 -8.09 -20.01 -7.97
CA ALA A 32 -8.27 -21.18 -8.82
C ALA A 32 -8.28 -22.51 -8.04
N SER A 33 -8.57 -23.60 -8.75
CA SER A 33 -8.57 -24.94 -8.17
C SER A 33 -7.16 -25.53 -8.10
N ALA A 34 -6.66 -25.72 -6.89
CA ALA A 34 -5.35 -26.33 -6.65
C ALA A 34 -5.28 -27.80 -7.12
N PRO A 35 -4.10 -28.29 -7.55
CA PRO A 35 -2.82 -27.58 -7.57
C PRO A 35 -2.59 -26.70 -8.81
N GLY A 36 -3.43 -26.80 -9.84
CA GLY A 36 -3.17 -26.21 -11.15
C GLY A 36 -2.04 -26.90 -11.91
N ASP A 37 -2.02 -26.74 -13.24
CA ASP A 37 -0.89 -27.09 -14.10
C ASP A 37 -0.15 -25.86 -14.67
N GLY A 38 -0.60 -24.65 -14.32
CA GLY A 38 -0.01 -23.38 -14.72
C GLY A 38 -0.47 -22.89 -16.09
N SER A 39 -1.35 -23.63 -16.78
CA SER A 39 -2.02 -23.14 -17.98
C SER A 39 -3.09 -22.09 -17.62
N LEU A 40 -3.52 -21.30 -18.59
CA LEU A 40 -4.63 -20.36 -18.41
C LEU A 40 -5.93 -21.04 -17.93
N ALA A 41 -6.15 -22.31 -18.29
CA ALA A 41 -7.36 -23.05 -17.91
C ALA A 41 -7.27 -23.68 -16.51
N ALA A 42 -6.06 -23.89 -16.00
CA ALA A 42 -5.79 -24.46 -14.69
C ALA A 42 -4.53 -23.80 -14.08
N PRO A 43 -4.60 -22.50 -13.75
CA PRO A 43 -3.45 -21.77 -13.22
C PRO A 43 -2.99 -22.36 -11.88
N PHE A 44 -1.71 -22.18 -11.55
CA PHE A 44 -1.19 -22.51 -10.22
C PHE A 44 -1.89 -21.63 -9.17
N THR A 45 -2.01 -22.11 -7.93
CA THR A 45 -2.67 -21.35 -6.85
C THR A 45 -1.70 -20.70 -5.84
N SER A 46 -0.39 -20.90 -6.00
CA SER A 46 0.68 -20.32 -5.17
C SER A 46 1.90 -20.00 -6.04
N LEU A 47 2.57 -18.89 -5.74
CA LEU A 47 3.76 -18.45 -6.45
C LEU A 47 4.95 -19.36 -6.13
N GLN A 48 5.17 -19.71 -4.84
CA GLN A 48 6.27 -20.61 -4.50
C GLN A 48 6.07 -21.98 -5.15
N TYR A 49 4.83 -22.50 -5.16
CA TYR A 49 4.53 -23.75 -5.84
C TYR A 49 4.87 -23.67 -7.33
N ALA A 50 4.53 -22.57 -8.01
CA ALA A 50 4.86 -22.33 -9.41
C ALA A 50 6.39 -22.31 -9.63
N ILE A 51 7.12 -21.51 -8.85
CA ILE A 51 8.59 -21.39 -8.92
C ILE A 51 9.29 -22.74 -8.71
N ASP A 52 8.76 -23.58 -7.82
CA ASP A 52 9.32 -24.90 -7.54
C ASP A 52 9.04 -25.94 -8.63
N ARG A 53 8.20 -25.63 -9.62
CA ARG A 53 7.90 -26.59 -10.69
C ARG A 53 9.13 -26.80 -11.57
N PRO A 54 9.51 -28.06 -11.87
CA PRO A 54 10.60 -28.35 -12.80
C PRO A 54 10.34 -27.87 -14.23
N ALA A 55 9.06 -27.64 -14.58
CA ALA A 55 8.67 -27.12 -15.89
C ALA A 55 8.84 -25.60 -16.00
N VAL A 56 8.94 -24.89 -14.86
CA VAL A 56 9.24 -23.46 -14.83
C VAL A 56 10.76 -23.31 -14.86
N LEU A 57 11.24 -22.70 -15.94
CA LEU A 57 12.65 -22.60 -16.29
C LEU A 57 13.14 -21.15 -16.26
N ASP A 58 14.45 -21.00 -16.32
CA ASP A 58 15.08 -19.69 -16.43
C ASP A 58 14.62 -18.95 -17.70
N GLY A 59 14.22 -17.69 -17.53
CA GLY A 59 13.63 -16.83 -18.55
C GLY A 59 12.10 -16.87 -18.62
N ASP A 60 11.44 -17.78 -17.89
CA ASP A 60 9.98 -17.87 -17.87
C ASP A 60 9.32 -16.67 -17.17
N THR A 61 8.04 -16.45 -17.49
CA THR A 61 7.21 -15.41 -16.88
C THR A 61 6.05 -16.04 -16.10
N LEU A 62 5.86 -15.61 -14.86
CA LEU A 62 4.68 -15.88 -14.07
C LEU A 62 3.72 -14.68 -14.18
N LEU A 63 2.60 -14.86 -14.87
CA LEU A 63 1.50 -13.89 -14.89
C LEU A 63 0.55 -14.19 -13.74
N VAL A 64 0.42 -13.22 -12.84
CA VAL A 64 -0.24 -13.40 -11.55
C VAL A 64 -1.54 -12.61 -11.52
N ALA A 65 -2.65 -13.34 -11.40
CA ALA A 65 -3.98 -12.75 -11.29
C ALA A 65 -4.17 -12.05 -9.93
N PRO A 66 -5.11 -11.10 -9.84
CA PRO A 66 -5.45 -10.39 -8.60
C PRO A 66 -5.71 -11.32 -7.43
N GLY A 67 -5.26 -10.91 -6.25
CA GLY A 67 -5.47 -11.63 -5.01
C GLY A 67 -4.36 -11.40 -3.99
N THR A 68 -4.54 -11.94 -2.79
CA THR A 68 -3.52 -11.93 -1.74
C THR A 68 -2.88 -13.31 -1.64
N TYR A 69 -1.62 -13.40 -2.02
CA TYR A 69 -0.78 -14.58 -1.93
C TYR A 69 -0.04 -14.55 -0.58
N VAL A 70 -0.51 -15.35 0.38
CA VAL A 70 0.05 -15.40 1.73
C VAL A 70 1.16 -16.45 1.79
N GLU A 71 2.39 -16.04 1.50
CA GLU A 71 3.60 -16.86 1.46
C GLU A 71 4.86 -15.99 1.61
N ASN A 72 5.95 -16.57 2.11
CA ASN A 72 7.29 -15.97 2.05
C ASN A 72 7.98 -16.54 0.80
N LEU A 73 8.18 -15.70 -0.21
CA LEU A 73 8.60 -16.12 -1.54
C LEU A 73 10.13 -16.21 -1.64
N VAL A 74 10.64 -17.30 -2.19
CA VAL A 74 12.07 -17.51 -2.40
C VAL A 74 12.35 -17.81 -3.87
N LEU A 75 12.99 -16.85 -4.55
CA LEU A 75 13.52 -16.96 -5.90
C LEU A 75 14.97 -17.46 -5.82
N ALA A 76 15.13 -18.76 -5.54
CA ALA A 76 16.43 -19.40 -5.37
C ALA A 76 17.02 -19.92 -6.69
N ASP A 77 18.10 -19.28 -7.16
CA ASP A 77 18.85 -19.64 -8.36
C ASP A 77 17.97 -19.69 -9.62
N ARG A 78 17.10 -18.68 -9.77
CA ARG A 78 16.14 -18.56 -10.87
C ARG A 78 16.30 -17.24 -11.61
N ASP A 79 16.20 -17.30 -12.93
CA ASP A 79 15.94 -16.12 -13.77
C ASP A 79 14.44 -16.08 -14.10
N LEU A 80 13.67 -15.20 -13.47
CA LEU A 80 12.20 -15.17 -13.65
C LEU A 80 11.67 -13.76 -13.72
N THR A 81 10.61 -13.59 -14.51
CA THR A 81 9.78 -12.38 -14.53
C THR A 81 8.46 -12.69 -13.83
N LEU A 82 8.15 -11.98 -12.76
CA LEU A 82 6.86 -12.02 -12.08
C LEU A 82 6.12 -10.73 -12.44
N VAL A 83 4.92 -10.85 -12.98
CA VAL A 83 4.10 -9.70 -13.40
C VAL A 83 2.67 -9.88 -12.91
N SER A 84 2.18 -8.92 -12.15
CA SER A 84 0.75 -8.81 -11.82
C SER A 84 -0.06 -8.41 -13.05
N THR A 85 -1.24 -8.99 -13.25
CA THR A 85 -2.09 -8.61 -14.39
C THR A 85 -2.91 -7.34 -14.16
N ASP A 86 -3.08 -6.91 -12.91
CA ASP A 86 -3.94 -5.77 -12.53
C ASP A 86 -3.23 -4.78 -11.58
N GLY A 87 -1.90 -4.80 -11.55
CA GLY A 87 -1.08 -3.87 -10.78
C GLY A 87 -1.11 -4.06 -9.26
N PRO A 88 -0.41 -3.18 -8.52
CA PRO A 88 -0.04 -3.42 -7.13
C PRO A 88 -1.22 -3.25 -6.16
N THR A 89 -2.26 -2.49 -6.51
CA THR A 89 -3.46 -2.32 -5.66
C THR A 89 -4.38 -3.54 -5.64
N ARG A 90 -4.14 -4.52 -6.54
CA ARG A 90 -4.99 -5.70 -6.73
C ARG A 90 -4.26 -7.02 -6.48
N THR A 91 -2.93 -7.01 -6.45
CA THR A 91 -2.12 -8.23 -6.31
C THR A 91 -1.09 -8.02 -5.21
N THR A 92 -1.28 -8.75 -4.11
CA THR A 92 -0.45 -8.63 -2.90
C THR A 92 0.29 -9.92 -2.64
N ILE A 93 1.60 -9.84 -2.41
CA ILE A 93 2.39 -10.90 -1.78
C ILE A 93 2.54 -10.49 -0.32
N ARG A 94 1.98 -11.30 0.58
CA ARG A 94 2.00 -11.03 2.03
C ARG A 94 2.77 -12.13 2.74
N ALA A 95 3.73 -11.77 3.59
CA ALA A 95 4.45 -12.74 4.40
C ALA A 95 3.49 -13.61 5.23
N ALA A 96 3.70 -14.92 5.23
CA ALA A 96 2.88 -15.88 5.97
C ALA A 96 3.28 -16.00 7.46
N GLY A 97 4.46 -15.49 7.80
CA GLY A 97 5.03 -15.50 9.14
C GLY A 97 6.36 -14.74 9.17
N PRO A 98 7.19 -14.94 10.21
CA PRO A 98 8.49 -14.30 10.30
C PRO A 98 9.38 -14.63 9.08
N GLY A 99 10.09 -13.62 8.58
CA GLY A 99 10.96 -13.65 7.42
C GLY A 99 10.54 -12.64 6.33
N ASP A 100 11.44 -12.40 5.39
CA ASP A 100 11.23 -11.49 4.25
C ASP A 100 10.01 -11.90 3.42
N VAL A 101 9.31 -10.92 2.83
CA VAL A 101 8.19 -11.18 1.93
C VAL A 101 8.70 -11.84 0.65
N VAL A 102 9.76 -11.28 0.05
CA VAL A 102 10.45 -11.86 -1.11
C VAL A 102 11.95 -11.90 -0.87
N THR A 103 12.55 -13.08 -1.04
CA THR A 103 13.99 -13.30 -1.01
C THR A 103 14.50 -13.70 -2.40
N VAL A 104 15.46 -12.95 -2.94
CA VAL A 104 16.22 -13.32 -4.12
C VAL A 104 17.58 -13.86 -3.68
N SER A 105 17.87 -15.11 -4.01
CA SER A 105 19.13 -15.76 -3.66
C SER A 105 19.66 -16.59 -4.83
N ALA A 106 20.96 -16.58 -5.08
CA ALA A 106 21.57 -17.30 -6.20
C ALA A 106 23.08 -17.46 -5.97
N PRO A 107 23.68 -18.60 -6.35
CA PRO A 107 25.12 -18.80 -6.34
C PRO A 107 25.83 -18.09 -7.52
N VAL A 108 25.09 -17.63 -8.52
CA VAL A 108 25.58 -17.03 -9.77
C VAL A 108 24.73 -15.81 -10.14
N SER A 109 25.22 -14.99 -11.07
CA SER A 109 24.48 -13.85 -11.62
C SER A 109 23.11 -14.27 -12.15
N ARG A 110 22.04 -13.71 -11.60
CA ARG A 110 20.66 -13.91 -12.06
C ARG A 110 20.00 -12.60 -12.49
N LEU A 111 18.95 -12.69 -13.30
CA LEU A 111 18.10 -11.59 -13.73
C LEU A 111 16.67 -11.88 -13.26
N VAL A 112 16.17 -11.03 -12.36
CA VAL A 112 14.83 -11.16 -11.79
C VAL A 112 14.07 -9.87 -12.02
N THR A 113 12.81 -9.98 -12.45
CA THR A 113 11.88 -8.86 -12.53
C THR A 113 10.68 -9.13 -11.66
N ILE A 114 10.29 -8.16 -10.84
CA ILE A 114 9.10 -8.15 -10.01
C ILE A 114 8.33 -6.88 -10.35
N GLU A 115 7.15 -7.04 -10.95
CA GLU A 115 6.39 -5.93 -11.54
C GLU A 115 4.92 -5.94 -11.12
N GLY A 116 4.42 -4.82 -10.61
CA GLY A 116 3.00 -4.64 -10.33
C GLY A 116 2.48 -5.27 -9.04
N PHE A 117 3.32 -5.47 -8.01
CA PHE A 117 2.91 -6.12 -6.75
C PHE A 117 2.89 -5.16 -5.56
N THR A 118 1.99 -5.41 -4.60
CA THR A 118 2.21 -4.99 -3.22
C THR A 118 3.00 -6.05 -2.46
N LEU A 119 4.12 -5.69 -1.83
CA LEU A 119 4.94 -6.55 -0.96
C LEU A 119 4.81 -6.09 0.50
N GLU A 120 4.24 -6.93 1.37
CA GLU A 120 3.91 -6.52 2.74
C GLU A 120 3.96 -7.61 3.81
N GLY A 121 3.92 -7.16 5.07
CA GLY A 121 3.65 -8.01 6.21
C GLY A 121 4.88 -8.65 6.85
N GLY A 122 6.10 -8.21 6.54
CA GLY A 122 7.29 -8.58 7.31
C GLY A 122 7.15 -8.18 8.78
N GLN A 123 7.32 -9.12 9.71
CA GLN A 123 6.94 -8.93 11.14
C GLN A 123 8.12 -8.61 12.07
N GLY A 124 9.32 -9.03 11.70
CA GLY A 124 10.57 -8.80 12.41
C GLY A 124 11.33 -7.59 11.89
N ALA A 125 12.24 -7.07 12.71
CA ALA A 125 13.05 -5.89 12.37
C ALA A 125 14.04 -6.10 11.18
N ASN A 126 14.17 -7.33 10.68
CA ASN A 126 14.91 -7.66 9.47
C ASN A 126 14.05 -8.52 8.52
N ASP A 127 12.72 -8.42 8.66
CA ASP A 127 11.79 -9.07 7.76
C ASP A 127 11.42 -8.03 6.71
N ASP A 128 12.19 -8.06 5.62
CA ASP A 128 12.18 -7.03 4.59
C ASP A 128 11.08 -7.30 3.54
N GLY A 129 10.63 -6.27 2.84
CA GLY A 129 9.69 -6.43 1.72
C GLY A 129 10.34 -7.17 0.54
N LEU A 130 11.56 -6.76 0.18
CA LEU A 130 12.41 -7.44 -0.79
C LEU A 130 13.83 -7.52 -0.25
N HIS A 131 14.39 -8.72 -0.20
CA HIS A 131 15.77 -8.95 0.18
C HIS A 131 16.57 -9.61 -0.94
N VAL A 132 17.59 -8.91 -1.45
CA VAL A 132 18.48 -9.39 -2.52
C VAL A 132 19.81 -9.83 -1.91
N LEU A 133 19.93 -11.14 -1.63
CA LEU A 133 21.07 -11.78 -0.94
C LEU A 133 22.18 -12.28 -1.88
N ALA A 134 22.06 -12.03 -3.18
CA ALA A 134 22.86 -12.72 -4.17
C ALA A 134 23.30 -11.84 -5.33
N LEU A 135 24.35 -12.30 -6.04
CA LEU A 135 24.74 -11.77 -7.35
C LEU A 135 23.53 -11.86 -8.28
N ALA A 136 22.70 -10.84 -8.28
CA ALA A 136 21.51 -10.74 -9.08
C ALA A 136 21.37 -9.29 -9.50
N PHE A 137 20.84 -9.11 -10.70
CA PHE A 137 20.31 -7.84 -11.13
C PHE A 137 18.79 -7.93 -10.99
N VAL A 138 18.26 -7.24 -10.00
CA VAL A 138 16.82 -7.24 -9.73
C VAL A 138 16.21 -5.95 -10.27
N PHE A 139 15.15 -6.09 -11.07
CA PHE A 139 14.28 -5.00 -11.48
C PHE A 139 13.00 -5.06 -10.65
N LEU A 140 12.79 -4.06 -9.81
CA LEU A 140 11.55 -3.84 -9.08
C LEU A 140 10.82 -2.68 -9.74
N ARG A 141 9.60 -2.93 -10.25
CA ARG A 141 8.84 -1.98 -11.07
C ARG A 141 7.38 -1.90 -10.67
N GLU A 142 6.79 -0.71 -10.69
CA GLU A 142 5.33 -0.55 -10.48
C GLU A 142 4.86 -1.24 -9.18
N CYS A 143 5.73 -1.26 -8.16
CA CYS A 143 5.49 -2.02 -6.92
C CYS A 143 5.25 -1.09 -5.75
N ILE A 144 4.34 -1.51 -4.87
CA ILE A 144 4.14 -0.91 -3.55
C ILE A 144 4.86 -1.81 -2.55
N VAL A 145 5.84 -1.29 -1.83
CA VAL A 145 6.56 -2.04 -0.78
C VAL A 145 6.28 -1.38 0.54
N ALA A 146 5.40 -1.99 1.34
CA ALA A 146 4.87 -1.32 2.51
C ALA A 146 4.54 -2.24 3.68
N ARG A 147 4.48 -1.65 4.88
CA ARG A 147 4.10 -2.34 6.13
C ARG A 147 5.01 -3.52 6.44
N ASN A 148 6.31 -3.33 6.29
CA ASN A 148 7.33 -4.30 6.68
C ASN A 148 8.13 -3.76 7.87
N ALA A 149 8.23 -4.55 8.94
CA ALA A 149 8.97 -4.15 10.12
C ALA A 149 10.49 -4.01 9.87
N GLY A 150 11.01 -4.67 8.83
CA GLY A 150 12.36 -4.46 8.30
C GLY A 150 12.43 -3.33 7.26
N ALA A 151 13.37 -3.43 6.33
CA ALA A 151 13.45 -2.54 5.20
C ALA A 151 12.35 -2.83 4.17
N GLY A 152 11.92 -1.83 3.42
CA GLY A 152 11.12 -2.05 2.21
C GLY A 152 11.96 -2.84 1.21
N VAL A 153 13.09 -2.28 0.79
CA VAL A 153 14.06 -2.97 -0.08
C VAL A 153 15.40 -3.04 0.62
N HIS A 154 15.86 -4.25 0.90
CA HIS A 154 17.22 -4.54 1.36
C HIS A 154 18.00 -5.24 0.25
N THR A 155 19.17 -4.70 -0.08
CA THR A 155 20.02 -5.30 -1.09
C THR A 155 21.48 -5.45 -0.63
N ASP A 156 22.04 -6.62 -0.87
CA ASP A 156 23.48 -6.86 -0.84
C ASP A 156 24.14 -6.63 -2.21
N TYR A 157 23.33 -6.56 -3.26
CA TYR A 157 23.75 -6.50 -4.66
C TYR A 157 22.95 -5.46 -5.47
N ASP A 158 22.98 -5.58 -6.78
CA ASP A 158 22.49 -4.55 -7.69
C ASP A 158 20.95 -4.63 -7.81
N VAL A 159 20.28 -3.51 -7.51
CA VAL A 159 18.82 -3.37 -7.66
C VAL A 159 18.46 -2.10 -8.42
N SER A 160 17.57 -2.25 -9.40
CA SER A 160 16.90 -1.17 -10.09
C SER A 160 15.48 -1.04 -9.56
N ILE A 161 15.11 0.15 -9.09
CA ILE A 161 13.81 0.48 -8.52
C ILE A 161 13.22 1.58 -9.41
N GLU A 162 12.14 1.29 -10.11
CA GLU A 162 11.52 2.21 -11.06
C GLU A 162 10.01 2.26 -10.79
N GLU A 163 9.41 3.45 -10.71
CA GLU A 163 7.96 3.59 -10.56
C GLU A 163 7.45 2.80 -9.34
N CYS A 164 8.10 2.94 -8.19
CA CYS A 164 7.75 2.20 -6.97
C CYS A 164 7.35 3.15 -5.84
N THR A 165 6.45 2.71 -4.96
CA THR A 165 6.10 3.40 -3.71
C THR A 165 6.58 2.55 -2.53
N ILE A 166 7.59 3.04 -1.80
CA ILE A 166 8.20 2.35 -0.66
C ILE A 166 7.86 3.13 0.62
N THR A 167 6.97 2.61 1.45
CA THR A 167 6.36 3.40 2.54
C THR A 167 5.94 2.57 3.75
N ASP A 168 5.89 3.17 4.95
CA ASP A 168 5.49 2.48 6.19
C ASP A 168 6.35 1.23 6.47
N ASN A 169 7.67 1.34 6.26
CA ASN A 169 8.64 0.32 6.62
C ASN A 169 9.63 0.83 7.68
N GLY A 170 10.36 -0.07 8.32
CA GLY A 170 11.44 0.28 9.25
C GLY A 170 12.59 1.07 8.57
N VAL A 171 12.96 0.70 7.35
CA VAL A 171 13.84 1.49 6.49
C VAL A 171 13.24 1.50 5.09
N GLY A 172 13.22 2.61 4.35
CA GLY A 172 12.74 2.60 2.97
C GLY A 172 13.61 1.73 2.08
N VAL A 173 14.85 2.17 1.84
CA VAL A 173 15.84 1.41 1.05
C VAL A 173 17.13 1.23 1.84
N GLN A 174 17.58 -0.01 1.98
CA GLN A 174 18.81 -0.37 2.66
C GLN A 174 19.76 -1.11 1.72
N SER A 175 21.04 -0.71 1.73
CA SER A 175 22.11 -1.43 1.06
C SER A 175 23.32 -1.57 1.99
N THR A 176 23.69 -2.80 2.35
CA THR A 176 24.65 -3.04 3.46
C THR A 176 26.04 -3.47 3.01
N THR A 177 26.19 -4.02 1.80
CA THR A 177 27.47 -4.57 1.32
C THR A 177 28.02 -3.86 0.08
N VAL A 178 27.87 -4.42 -1.12
CA VAL A 178 28.46 -3.89 -2.37
C VAL A 178 27.43 -3.48 -3.41
N GLY A 179 26.15 -3.74 -3.13
CA GLY A 179 25.06 -3.51 -4.05
C GLY A 179 24.86 -2.05 -4.39
N ALA A 180 24.86 -1.72 -5.68
CA ALA A 180 24.42 -0.42 -6.15
C ALA A 180 22.88 -0.38 -6.21
N VAL A 181 22.35 0.81 -5.93
CA VAL A 181 20.92 1.11 -6.03
C VAL A 181 20.76 2.11 -7.16
N TRP A 182 20.00 1.73 -8.18
CA TRP A 182 19.51 2.65 -9.22
C TRP A 182 18.04 2.88 -8.96
N MET A 183 17.64 4.11 -8.69
CA MET A 183 16.25 4.44 -8.40
C MET A 183 15.81 5.64 -9.22
N LYS A 184 14.62 5.52 -9.82
CA LYS A 184 13.95 6.64 -10.49
C LYS A 184 12.45 6.54 -10.38
N ASP A 185 11.77 7.66 -10.57
CA ASP A 185 10.32 7.75 -10.69
C ASP A 185 9.59 7.13 -9.50
N SER A 186 10.22 7.12 -8.33
CA SER A 186 9.76 6.37 -7.17
C SER A 186 9.51 7.29 -6.00
N ILE A 187 8.66 6.86 -5.07
CA ILE A 187 8.40 7.53 -3.80
C ILE A 187 8.97 6.67 -2.68
N VAL A 188 9.77 7.27 -1.80
CA VAL A 188 10.19 6.69 -0.53
C VAL A 188 9.68 7.61 0.57
N TRP A 189 8.60 7.24 1.27
CA TRP A 189 7.93 8.16 2.20
C TRP A 189 7.38 7.45 3.43
N ASP A 190 7.24 8.14 4.57
CA ASP A 190 6.69 7.57 5.82
C ASP A 190 7.34 6.25 6.28
N ASN A 191 8.63 6.06 6.04
CA ASN A 191 9.42 4.98 6.64
C ASN A 191 10.10 5.50 7.93
N ASP A 192 10.37 4.64 8.91
CA ASP A 192 11.04 5.04 10.17
C ASP A 192 12.43 5.65 9.89
N ASP A 193 13.16 5.10 8.91
CA ASP A 193 14.31 5.72 8.26
C ASP A 193 14.11 5.70 6.74
N CYS A 194 14.55 6.74 6.05
CA CYS A 194 14.26 6.90 4.64
C CYS A 194 15.15 6.01 3.76
N ILE A 195 16.48 6.20 3.81
CA ILE A 195 17.45 5.45 2.99
C ILE A 195 18.77 5.27 3.74
N GLN A 196 19.28 4.04 3.74
CA GLN A 196 20.58 3.66 4.33
C GLN A 196 21.44 2.96 3.28
N LEU A 197 22.36 3.69 2.65
CA LEU A 197 23.22 3.15 1.58
C LEU A 197 24.66 2.97 2.07
N ASN A 198 25.27 1.87 1.63
CA ASN A 198 26.70 1.67 1.78
C ASN A 198 27.50 2.70 0.93
N PRO A 199 28.84 2.76 1.05
CA PRO A 199 29.65 3.74 0.31
C PRO A 199 29.84 3.45 -1.20
N SER A 200 29.05 2.57 -1.80
CA SER A 200 29.13 2.24 -3.23
C SER A 200 28.57 3.37 -4.10
N PHE A 201 28.61 3.16 -5.41
CA PHE A 201 28.05 4.13 -6.35
C PHE A 201 26.55 3.89 -6.51
N HIS A 202 25.74 4.78 -5.93
CA HIS A 202 24.29 4.76 -6.07
C HIS A 202 23.82 5.89 -6.97
N PHE A 203 22.71 5.66 -7.69
CA PHE A 203 22.13 6.65 -8.59
C PHE A 203 20.63 6.74 -8.35
N LEU A 204 20.22 7.77 -7.59
CA LEU A 204 18.84 8.01 -7.25
C LEU A 204 18.46 9.39 -7.83
N GLN A 205 17.46 9.43 -8.72
CA GLN A 205 17.04 10.66 -9.41
C GLN A 205 15.53 10.66 -9.66
N TRP A 206 14.93 11.84 -9.88
CA TRP A 206 13.50 11.97 -10.23
C TRP A 206 12.57 11.17 -9.31
N SER A 207 12.88 11.15 -8.03
CA SER A 207 12.13 10.44 -6.99
C SER A 207 11.71 11.42 -5.90
N ASP A 208 10.75 11.02 -5.07
CA ASP A 208 10.38 11.75 -3.86
C ASP A 208 10.96 11.03 -2.64
N VAL A 209 11.88 11.68 -1.95
CA VAL A 209 12.63 11.06 -0.86
C VAL A 209 12.90 12.12 0.22
N PRO A 210 12.54 11.90 1.50
CA PRO A 210 12.74 12.86 2.57
C PRO A 210 14.20 12.96 3.05
N CYS A 211 15.14 12.27 2.39
CA CYS A 211 16.57 12.37 2.65
C CYS A 211 17.22 13.44 1.75
N ASP A 212 17.22 14.71 2.19
CA ASP A 212 17.73 15.87 1.43
C ASP A 212 19.18 15.76 0.88
N SER A 213 20.00 14.83 1.38
CA SER A 213 21.44 14.78 1.14
C SER A 213 21.88 13.81 0.04
N LEU A 214 21.00 12.97 -0.51
CA LEU A 214 21.41 11.82 -1.33
C LEU A 214 20.90 11.83 -2.78
N VAL A 215 20.03 12.78 -3.16
CA VAL A 215 19.21 12.58 -4.36
C VAL A 215 19.15 13.82 -5.25
N SER A 216 19.88 13.79 -6.37
CA SER A 216 19.85 14.88 -7.37
C SER A 216 18.57 14.82 -8.21
N ASN A 217 18.02 15.97 -8.61
CA ASN A 217 16.77 16.05 -9.40
C ASN A 217 15.57 15.35 -8.76
N SER A 218 15.60 15.22 -7.44
CA SER A 218 14.52 14.61 -6.66
C SER A 218 13.88 15.65 -5.76
N ILE A 219 12.68 15.34 -5.29
CA ILE A 219 11.91 16.19 -4.42
C ILE A 219 11.91 15.60 -3.01
N ASN A 220 11.61 16.46 -2.05
CA ASN A 220 11.31 16.10 -0.66
C ASN A 220 10.07 16.91 -0.28
N ALA A 221 8.90 16.33 -0.50
CA ALA A 221 7.64 16.95 -0.14
C ALA A 221 6.61 15.85 0.15
N ASP A 222 5.59 16.17 0.95
CA ASP A 222 4.53 15.21 1.23
C ASP A 222 3.87 14.76 -0.09
N PRO A 223 3.88 13.46 -0.45
CA PRO A 223 3.28 12.93 -1.67
C PRO A 223 1.76 13.11 -1.72
N LEU A 224 1.11 13.48 -0.61
CA LEU A 224 -0.34 13.62 -0.50
C LEU A 224 -1.09 12.34 -0.91
N PHE A 225 -0.73 11.22 -0.29
CA PHE A 225 -1.46 9.96 -0.45
C PHE A 225 -2.92 10.10 0.01
N ALA A 226 -3.82 9.42 -0.69
CA ALA A 226 -5.25 9.41 -0.41
C ALA A 226 -5.58 8.94 1.01
N ASP A 227 -5.01 7.81 1.43
CA ASP A 227 -5.14 7.26 2.79
C ASP A 227 -4.06 6.21 3.07
N ALA A 228 -2.81 6.67 3.23
CA ALA A 228 -1.65 5.80 3.45
C ALA A 228 -1.80 4.86 4.66
N ALA A 229 -2.49 5.31 5.72
CA ALA A 229 -2.71 4.54 6.94
C ALA A 229 -3.54 3.26 6.71
N HIS A 230 -4.30 3.21 5.61
CA HIS A 230 -5.12 2.05 5.23
C HIS A 230 -4.70 1.46 3.89
N GLY A 231 -3.53 1.84 3.36
CA GLY A 231 -2.96 1.28 2.15
C GLY A 231 -3.44 1.90 0.84
N ASP A 232 -4.12 3.05 0.87
CA ASP A 232 -4.50 3.80 -0.32
C ASP A 232 -3.43 4.85 -0.65
N TYR A 233 -2.46 4.45 -1.47
CA TYR A 233 -1.30 5.26 -1.85
C TYR A 233 -1.52 6.04 -3.16
N ALA A 234 -2.75 6.17 -3.64
CA ALA A 234 -3.04 7.02 -4.80
C ALA A 234 -2.74 8.49 -4.49
N LEU A 235 -2.20 9.22 -5.47
CA LEU A 235 -1.84 10.63 -5.33
C LEU A 235 -3.10 11.52 -5.39
N LEU A 236 -3.29 12.37 -4.38
CA LEU A 236 -4.36 13.37 -4.40
C LEU A 236 -3.99 14.57 -5.29
N SER A 237 -5.02 15.25 -5.83
CA SER A 237 -4.83 16.46 -6.62
C SER A 237 -4.03 17.52 -5.86
N GLY A 238 -2.95 18.00 -6.47
CA GLY A 238 -2.00 18.93 -5.85
C GLY A 238 -0.78 18.28 -5.23
N SER A 239 -0.66 16.95 -5.32
CA SER A 239 0.56 16.23 -4.96
C SER A 239 1.77 16.77 -5.73
N PRO A 240 2.92 16.92 -5.07
CA PRO A 240 4.16 17.31 -5.73
C PRO A 240 4.76 16.19 -6.59
N CYS A 241 4.28 14.96 -6.45
CA CYS A 241 4.70 13.78 -7.22
C CYS A 241 4.03 13.68 -8.60
N ILE A 242 2.98 14.46 -8.85
CA ILE A 242 2.27 14.45 -10.14
C ILE A 242 3.11 15.17 -11.20
N ASP A 243 3.23 14.58 -12.38
CA ASP A 243 4.01 15.03 -13.52
C ASP A 243 5.48 15.32 -13.16
N ALA A 244 6.03 14.59 -12.19
CA ALA A 244 7.27 14.97 -11.50
C ALA A 244 8.48 14.07 -11.80
N GLY A 245 8.29 12.87 -12.36
CA GLY A 245 9.31 11.84 -12.62
C GLY A 245 10.26 12.15 -13.79
N GLU A 246 10.85 11.19 -14.49
CA GLU A 246 11.93 11.44 -15.44
C GLU A 246 11.44 12.29 -16.64
N PRO A 247 12.18 13.34 -17.08
CA PRO A 247 11.79 14.09 -18.26
C PRO A 247 11.83 13.23 -19.53
N GLY A 248 10.68 13.07 -20.19
CA GLY A 248 10.56 12.36 -21.46
C GLY A 248 9.99 10.95 -21.37
N THR A 249 9.73 10.45 -20.16
CA THR A 249 8.82 9.34 -19.89
C THR A 249 7.41 9.88 -19.62
N THR A 250 6.39 9.07 -19.87
CA THR A 250 4.99 9.52 -19.83
C THR A 250 4.07 8.44 -19.29
N ASP A 251 3.06 8.85 -18.52
CA ASP A 251 1.96 8.00 -18.07
C ASP A 251 1.03 7.63 -19.23
N ALA A 252 0.04 6.78 -18.94
CA ALA A 252 -0.91 6.30 -19.94
C ALA A 252 -1.75 7.41 -20.61
N ASP A 253 -1.93 8.56 -19.94
CA ASP A 253 -2.66 9.71 -20.46
C ASP A 253 -1.76 10.66 -21.30
N GLY A 254 -0.45 10.39 -21.36
CA GLY A 254 0.55 11.15 -22.09
C GLY A 254 1.12 12.37 -21.34
N SER A 255 0.76 12.55 -20.07
CA SER A 255 1.42 13.50 -19.16
C SER A 255 2.86 13.03 -18.85
N ARG A 256 3.65 13.82 -18.12
CA ARG A 256 5.00 13.36 -17.71
C ARG A 256 4.80 12.30 -16.63
N VAL A 257 5.67 11.28 -16.60
CA VAL A 257 5.50 10.19 -15.61
C VAL A 257 5.37 10.74 -14.19
N ASP A 258 4.37 10.24 -13.46
CA ASP A 258 4.23 10.47 -12.04
C ASP A 258 5.35 9.76 -11.26
N MET A 259 5.67 10.25 -10.07
CA MET A 259 6.51 9.48 -9.16
C MET A 259 5.65 8.49 -8.37
N GLY A 260 6.16 7.28 -8.17
CA GLY A 260 5.51 6.23 -7.38
C GLY A 260 4.96 5.09 -8.24
N ALA A 261 4.29 4.16 -7.59
CA ALA A 261 3.74 2.96 -8.23
C ALA A 261 2.38 3.14 -8.90
N LEU A 262 1.75 4.32 -8.75
CA LEU A 262 0.39 4.59 -9.20
C LEU A 262 0.35 5.92 -9.91
N ASP A 263 -0.03 5.90 -11.19
CA ASP A 263 -0.44 7.09 -11.93
C ASP A 263 -1.57 7.81 -11.19
N HIS A 264 -1.57 9.13 -11.26
CA HIS A 264 -2.62 9.97 -10.74
C HIS A 264 -3.90 9.78 -11.55
N ASP A 265 -4.93 9.26 -10.88
CA ASP A 265 -6.29 9.26 -11.40
C ASP A 265 -7.09 10.41 -10.76
N PRO A 266 -7.47 11.46 -11.52
CA PRO A 266 -8.33 12.54 -11.02
C PRO A 266 -9.73 12.07 -10.58
N ALA A 267 -10.14 10.87 -10.98
CA ALA A 267 -11.39 10.24 -10.56
C ALA A 267 -11.24 9.38 -9.30
N HIS A 268 -10.03 9.18 -8.78
CA HIS A 268 -9.81 8.43 -7.55
C HIS A 268 -10.49 9.13 -6.37
N VAL A 269 -11.15 8.33 -5.53
CA VAL A 269 -11.82 8.82 -4.32
C VAL A 269 -11.40 7.91 -3.16
N PRO A 270 -10.83 8.47 -2.07
CA PRO A 270 -10.36 7.67 -0.94
C PRO A 270 -11.44 6.78 -0.37
N ASP A 271 -11.07 5.56 0.01
CA ASP A 271 -12.03 4.60 0.56
C ASP A 271 -12.56 5.01 1.94
N LEU A 272 -11.69 5.61 2.75
CA LEU A 272 -12.02 6.24 4.00
C LEU A 272 -11.76 7.74 3.89
N GLU A 273 -12.77 8.56 4.16
CA GLU A 273 -12.66 10.00 4.00
C GLU A 273 -13.31 10.70 5.19
N GLN A 274 -12.54 11.47 5.94
CA GLN A 274 -13.07 12.32 6.99
C GLN A 274 -13.89 13.45 6.38
N PHE A 275 -15.08 13.68 6.91
CA PHE A 275 -15.94 14.76 6.48
C PHE A 275 -16.68 15.35 7.67
N CYS A 276 -17.13 16.60 7.53
CA CYS A 276 -17.75 17.35 8.61
C CYS A 276 -16.79 17.70 9.77
N ALA A 277 -17.14 18.76 10.50
CA ALA A 277 -16.37 19.16 11.68
C ALA A 277 -17.06 18.64 12.94
N THR A 278 -16.28 18.11 13.88
CA THR A 278 -16.74 17.90 15.26
C THR A 278 -17.00 19.24 15.95
N SER A 279 -17.75 19.21 17.05
CA SER A 279 -17.93 20.35 17.96
C SER A 279 -17.26 20.08 19.31
N PRO A 280 -16.77 21.12 20.02
CA PRO A 280 -16.19 20.98 21.35
C PRO A 280 -17.11 20.28 22.35
N ASN A 281 -16.54 19.44 23.20
CA ASN A 281 -17.25 18.69 24.24
C ASN A 281 -16.65 19.01 25.63
N ALA A 282 -17.15 18.39 26.70
CA ALA A 282 -16.67 18.67 28.06
C ALA A 282 -15.17 18.41 28.31
N VAL A 283 -14.50 17.65 27.45
CA VAL A 283 -13.12 17.19 27.64
C VAL A 283 -12.14 17.71 26.60
N GLY A 284 -12.59 18.40 25.55
CA GLY A 284 -11.70 18.94 24.52
C GLY A 284 -12.40 19.48 23.27
N ALA A 285 -11.66 19.47 22.16
CA ALA A 285 -12.07 20.03 20.87
C ALA A 285 -13.24 19.27 20.20
N GLY A 286 -13.56 18.07 20.67
CA GLY A 286 -14.61 17.21 20.12
C GLY A 286 -14.13 15.77 19.99
N ALA A 287 -15.07 14.88 19.66
CA ALA A 287 -14.72 13.48 19.40
C ALA A 287 -14.42 13.30 17.91
N VAL A 288 -13.41 12.49 17.59
CA VAL A 288 -12.98 12.19 16.21
C VAL A 288 -13.28 10.73 15.92
N ILE A 289 -13.99 10.46 14.83
CA ILE A 289 -14.24 9.10 14.32
C ILE A 289 -13.09 8.66 13.42
N GLY A 290 -12.88 7.35 13.29
CA GLY A 290 -11.96 6.77 12.32
C GLY A 290 -12.24 5.29 12.12
N ALA A 291 -11.40 4.63 11.34
CA ALA A 291 -11.43 3.19 11.16
C ALA A 291 -10.02 2.59 11.29
N ILE A 292 -9.96 1.28 11.52
CA ILE A 292 -8.76 0.44 11.52
C ILE A 292 -9.09 -0.79 10.67
N GLY A 293 -8.11 -1.38 10.02
CA GLY A 293 -8.30 -2.50 9.09
C GLY A 293 -8.56 -1.98 7.67
N THR A 294 -9.03 -2.85 6.79
CA THR A 294 -9.24 -2.51 5.39
C THR A 294 -10.73 -2.29 5.08
N THR A 295 -11.02 -1.60 3.98
CA THR A 295 -12.38 -1.51 3.44
C THR A 295 -12.76 -2.71 2.56
N SER A 296 -11.88 -3.71 2.43
CA SER A 296 -12.17 -4.92 1.65
C SER A 296 -13.15 -5.83 2.40
N SER A 297 -14.23 -6.17 1.72
CA SER A 297 -15.24 -7.09 2.24
C SER A 297 -14.70 -8.51 2.44
N SER A 298 -13.70 -8.90 1.65
CA SER A 298 -13.07 -10.22 1.73
C SER A 298 -12.12 -10.38 2.92
N ALA A 299 -11.52 -9.27 3.38
CA ALA A 299 -10.64 -9.26 4.55
C ALA A 299 -11.41 -9.33 5.88
N ASP A 300 -12.63 -8.77 5.91
CA ASP A 300 -13.54 -8.76 7.07
C ASP A 300 -12.89 -8.26 8.37
N ASP A 301 -12.06 -7.20 8.27
CA ASP A 301 -11.25 -6.68 9.38
C ASP A 301 -11.55 -5.22 9.76
N LEU A 302 -12.54 -4.59 9.11
CA LEU A 302 -12.90 -3.19 9.34
C LEU A 302 -13.45 -2.93 10.75
N THR A 303 -12.79 -2.06 11.50
CA THR A 303 -13.21 -1.62 12.84
C THR A 303 -13.36 -0.12 12.91
N LEU A 304 -14.58 0.36 13.16
CA LEU A 304 -14.83 1.77 13.45
C LEU A 304 -14.36 2.11 14.86
N PHE A 305 -13.75 3.28 15.05
CA PHE A 305 -13.39 3.78 16.37
C PHE A 305 -13.75 5.26 16.53
N VAL A 306 -13.81 5.67 17.79
CA VAL A 306 -13.90 7.08 18.19
C VAL A 306 -12.85 7.37 19.27
N ARG A 307 -12.30 8.58 19.27
CA ARG A 307 -11.42 9.10 20.33
C ARG A 307 -11.86 10.50 20.75
N GLY A 308 -11.42 10.95 21.93
CA GLY A 308 -11.71 12.31 22.41
C GLY A 308 -13.15 12.53 22.91
N ALA A 309 -13.92 11.46 23.12
CA ALA A 309 -15.24 11.55 23.73
C ALA A 309 -15.14 11.58 25.28
N PRO A 310 -16.12 12.15 26.00
CA PRO A 310 -16.14 12.13 27.47
C PRO A 310 -16.06 10.69 28.02
N PRO A 311 -15.08 10.39 28.91
CA PRO A 311 -14.92 9.06 29.49
C PRO A 311 -16.12 8.59 30.30
N GLN A 312 -16.28 7.27 30.42
CA GLN A 312 -17.32 6.62 31.23
C GLN A 312 -18.75 7.02 30.85
N GLN A 313 -18.94 7.51 29.63
CA GLN A 313 -20.24 7.78 29.03
C GLN A 313 -20.67 6.63 28.13
N VAL A 314 -21.85 6.77 27.53
CA VAL A 314 -22.37 5.85 26.53
C VAL A 314 -22.43 6.57 25.20
N GLY A 315 -22.10 5.86 24.12
CA GLY A 315 -22.29 6.35 22.76
C GLY A 315 -22.71 5.24 21.80
N VAL A 316 -23.03 5.64 20.57
CA VAL A 316 -23.50 4.72 19.53
C VAL A 316 -22.99 5.20 18.18
N PHE A 317 -22.43 4.27 17.40
CA PHE A 317 -22.17 4.52 16.00
C PHE A 317 -23.49 4.45 15.22
N PHE A 318 -23.62 5.28 14.21
CA PHE A 318 -24.74 5.22 13.29
C PHE A 318 -24.26 5.60 11.90
N HIS A 319 -24.96 5.12 10.89
CA HIS A 319 -24.63 5.40 9.50
C HIS A 319 -25.86 5.78 8.69
N GLY A 320 -25.64 6.34 7.51
CA GLY A 320 -26.66 6.76 6.56
C GLY A 320 -26.24 6.51 5.12
N SER A 321 -27.12 6.85 4.20
CA SER A 321 -26.92 6.66 2.75
C SER A 321 -26.56 7.93 2.00
N ALA A 322 -26.51 9.06 2.70
CA ALA A 322 -26.18 10.37 2.14
C ALA A 322 -25.51 11.26 3.19
N PRO A 323 -24.70 12.26 2.79
CA PRO A 323 -24.23 13.28 3.69
C PRO A 323 -25.38 14.23 4.06
N SER A 324 -25.23 14.91 5.19
CA SER A 324 -26.14 15.93 5.73
C SER A 324 -25.32 17.01 6.43
N ALA A 325 -25.96 18.08 6.88
CA ALA A 325 -25.37 19.12 7.73
C ALA A 325 -26.47 19.81 8.54
N ALA A 326 -27.17 19.04 9.38
CA ALA A 326 -28.29 19.55 10.17
C ALA A 326 -27.84 19.83 11.61
N PRO A 327 -28.19 20.97 12.23
CA PRO A 327 -27.95 21.19 13.65
C PRO A 327 -28.58 20.08 14.49
N PHE A 328 -27.81 19.47 15.39
CA PHE A 328 -28.29 18.36 16.21
C PHE A 328 -27.63 18.37 17.59
N VAL A 329 -28.43 18.74 18.59
CA VAL A 329 -28.15 18.57 20.03
C VAL A 329 -26.70 18.91 20.42
N GLY A 330 -26.23 20.12 20.07
CA GLY A 330 -24.90 20.62 20.46
C GLY A 330 -23.81 20.48 19.39
N GLY A 331 -24.05 19.68 18.35
CA GLY A 331 -23.17 19.53 17.19
C GLY A 331 -23.94 19.53 15.87
N THR A 332 -23.35 18.91 14.86
CA THR A 332 -23.91 18.80 13.50
C THR A 332 -24.15 17.33 13.14
N LEU A 333 -25.39 16.98 12.82
CA LEU A 333 -25.76 15.70 12.23
C LEU A 333 -25.40 15.72 10.75
N CYS A 334 -24.26 15.10 10.45
CA CYS A 334 -23.68 15.11 9.10
C CYS A 334 -24.05 13.85 8.29
N VAL A 335 -24.84 12.96 8.89
CA VAL A 335 -25.32 11.73 8.26
C VAL A 335 -26.82 11.84 8.01
N GLY A 336 -27.24 11.57 6.78
CA GLY A 336 -28.62 11.66 6.31
C GLY A 336 -29.09 10.44 5.51
N GLY A 337 -30.23 10.60 4.84
CA GLY A 337 -30.90 9.51 4.14
C GLY A 337 -31.45 8.45 5.10
N SER A 338 -31.22 7.18 4.81
CA SER A 338 -31.66 6.07 5.67
C SER A 338 -30.70 5.89 6.85
N VAL A 339 -30.94 6.64 7.93
CA VAL A 339 -30.10 6.59 9.14
C VAL A 339 -30.41 5.35 9.99
N VAL A 340 -29.38 4.55 10.29
CA VAL A 340 -29.46 3.32 11.06
C VAL A 340 -28.42 3.33 12.18
N ARG A 341 -28.81 2.91 13.38
CA ARG A 341 -27.91 2.80 14.54
C ARG A 341 -27.24 1.44 14.57
N LEU A 342 -25.94 1.42 14.81
CA LEU A 342 -25.16 0.20 15.02
C LEU A 342 -25.25 -0.18 16.50
N LEU A 343 -26.19 -1.06 16.82
CA LEU A 343 -26.48 -1.51 18.18
C LEU A 343 -25.65 -2.75 18.57
N PRO A 344 -25.39 -2.97 19.87
CA PRO A 344 -25.80 -2.16 21.03
C PRO A 344 -25.03 -0.85 21.19
N ALA A 345 -25.50 0.06 22.03
CA ALA A 345 -24.68 1.22 22.43
C ALA A 345 -23.41 0.74 23.18
N LEU A 346 -22.32 1.50 23.03
CA LEU A 346 -21.02 1.20 23.58
C LEU A 346 -20.75 2.04 24.83
N GLY A 347 -20.08 1.45 25.82
CA GLY A 347 -19.44 2.21 26.89
C GLY A 347 -18.17 2.87 26.37
N ILE A 348 -17.98 4.14 26.69
CA ILE A 348 -16.77 4.89 26.35
C ILE A 348 -15.75 4.65 27.45
N GLY A 349 -14.58 4.14 27.06
CA GLY A 349 -13.53 3.76 27.98
C GLY A 349 -12.95 4.96 28.77
N PRO A 350 -12.13 4.70 29.80
CA PRO A 350 -11.51 5.74 30.62
C PRO A 350 -10.67 6.75 29.82
N GLY A 351 -10.12 6.33 28.68
CA GLY A 351 -9.37 7.20 27.77
C GLY A 351 -10.21 7.99 26.76
N GLY A 352 -11.55 7.93 26.84
CA GLY A 352 -12.43 8.63 25.92
C GLY A 352 -12.56 7.97 24.54
N SER A 353 -12.36 6.65 24.48
CA SER A 353 -12.40 5.86 23.24
C SER A 353 -13.41 4.74 23.30
N ALA A 354 -13.98 4.41 22.14
CA ALA A 354 -14.81 3.23 21.91
C ALA A 354 -14.57 2.72 20.48
N ALA A 355 -14.78 1.42 20.26
CA ALA A 355 -14.59 0.79 18.96
C ALA A 355 -15.66 -0.27 18.68
N ARG A 356 -15.94 -0.52 17.40
CA ARG A 356 -16.87 -1.52 16.90
C ARG A 356 -16.30 -2.17 15.63
N ALA A 357 -16.02 -3.46 15.69
CA ALA A 357 -15.75 -4.28 14.52
C ALA A 357 -17.04 -4.43 13.69
N LEU A 358 -16.94 -4.28 12.37
CA LEU A 358 -18.03 -4.48 11.42
C LEU A 358 -17.86 -5.87 10.78
N VAL A 359 -18.37 -6.89 11.45
CA VAL A 359 -18.25 -8.29 10.97
C VAL A 359 -19.25 -8.55 9.85
N GLN A 360 -18.77 -8.88 8.66
CA GLN A 360 -19.59 -9.14 7.49
C GLN A 360 -20.64 -10.22 7.75
N GLY A 361 -21.86 -9.97 7.25
CA GLY A 361 -23.02 -10.82 7.50
C GLY A 361 -23.74 -10.58 8.84
N ALA A 362 -23.16 -9.81 9.77
CA ALA A 362 -23.90 -9.35 10.96
C ALA A 362 -24.91 -8.26 10.58
N PRO A 363 -26.08 -8.17 11.27
CA PRO A 363 -27.14 -7.22 10.90
C PRO A 363 -26.70 -5.75 10.81
N ASP A 364 -25.72 -5.36 11.63
CA ASP A 364 -25.14 -4.02 11.70
C ASP A 364 -24.07 -3.78 10.61
N ALA A 365 -23.52 -4.83 10.00
CA ALA A 365 -22.57 -4.76 8.89
C ALA A 365 -23.20 -4.97 7.50
N LEU A 366 -24.43 -5.49 7.39
CA LEU A 366 -25.13 -5.71 6.10
C LEU A 366 -25.20 -4.45 5.23
N ALA A 367 -25.19 -3.28 5.86
CA ALA A 367 -25.20 -2.01 5.21
C ALA A 367 -23.87 -1.70 4.48
N PHE A 368 -22.77 -2.33 4.89
CA PHE A 368 -21.40 -2.16 4.40
C PHE A 368 -21.03 -3.32 3.43
N ALA A 369 -21.96 -3.67 2.54
CA ALA A 369 -21.76 -4.71 1.54
C ALA A 369 -20.83 -4.22 0.40
N PRO A 370 -20.14 -5.13 -0.33
CA PRO A 370 -19.24 -4.77 -1.42
C PRO A 370 -19.80 -3.68 -2.36
N GLY A 371 -19.01 -2.65 -2.66
CA GLY A 371 -19.39 -1.51 -3.50
C GLY A 371 -20.30 -0.49 -2.84
N SER A 372 -20.64 -0.63 -1.56
CA SER A 372 -21.45 0.36 -0.84
C SER A 372 -20.63 1.59 -0.42
N THR A 373 -21.30 2.74 -0.35
CA THR A 373 -20.81 3.95 0.32
C THR A 373 -21.69 4.25 1.52
N ARG A 374 -21.09 4.39 2.70
CA ARG A 374 -21.77 4.75 3.94
C ARG A 374 -21.16 5.97 4.59
N TYR A 375 -22.02 6.80 5.16
CA TYR A 375 -21.63 7.97 5.94
C TYR A 375 -21.86 7.63 7.41
N VAL A 376 -20.80 7.66 8.22
CA VAL A 376 -20.81 7.18 9.60
C VAL A 376 -20.53 8.33 10.55
N GLN A 377 -21.21 8.35 11.70
CA GLN A 377 -20.95 9.27 12.81
C GLN A 377 -21.09 8.54 14.15
N PHE A 378 -20.50 9.13 15.19
CA PHE A 378 -20.65 8.67 16.55
C PHE A 378 -21.42 9.70 17.38
N TRP A 379 -22.52 9.25 18.00
CA TRP A 379 -23.22 10.02 19.03
C TRP A 379 -22.75 9.59 20.41
N TYR A 380 -22.59 10.54 21.32
CA TYR A 380 -22.20 10.25 22.69
C TYR A 380 -22.88 11.15 23.71
N ARG A 381 -23.08 10.63 24.92
CA ARG A 381 -23.50 11.46 26.06
C ARG A 381 -22.36 12.36 26.48
N ASP A 382 -22.71 13.60 26.79
CA ASP A 382 -21.79 14.61 27.29
C ASP A 382 -22.51 15.48 28.34
N PRO A 383 -22.63 15.00 29.59
CA PRO A 383 -23.32 15.73 30.65
C PRO A 383 -22.67 17.09 30.99
N GLY A 384 -21.37 17.23 30.72
CA GLY A 384 -20.60 18.45 30.98
C GLY A 384 -20.52 19.38 29.77
N ALA A 385 -21.28 19.10 28.70
CA ALA A 385 -21.16 19.81 27.44
C ALA A 385 -21.26 21.34 27.60
N PRO A 386 -20.34 22.13 27.02
CA PRO A 386 -20.36 23.60 27.11
C PRO A 386 -21.67 24.23 26.58
N HIS A 387 -22.32 23.57 25.62
CA HIS A 387 -23.59 24.00 25.03
C HIS A 387 -24.83 23.52 25.81
N GLY A 388 -24.66 22.78 26.90
CA GLY A 388 -25.74 22.43 27.84
C GLY A 388 -26.77 21.40 27.34
N THR A 389 -26.52 20.72 26.22
CA THR A 389 -27.48 19.78 25.62
C THR A 389 -27.34 18.33 26.13
N GLY A 390 -26.28 18.01 26.87
CA GLY A 390 -26.09 16.70 27.50
C GLY A 390 -25.60 15.58 26.58
N SER A 391 -25.34 15.88 25.30
CA SER A 391 -24.78 14.96 24.30
C SER A 391 -24.11 15.75 23.18
N ASN A 392 -23.28 15.10 22.38
CA ASN A 392 -22.66 15.71 21.20
C ASN A 392 -22.40 14.63 20.13
N LEU A 393 -21.87 15.04 18.97
CA LEU A 393 -21.54 14.21 17.82
C LEU A 393 -20.04 14.34 17.50
N SER A 394 -19.46 13.28 16.92
CA SER A 394 -18.16 13.37 16.27
C SER A 394 -18.26 14.11 14.93
N ASP A 395 -17.11 14.33 14.29
CA ASP A 395 -17.04 14.42 12.83
C ASP A 395 -17.56 13.14 12.15
N GLY A 396 -17.62 13.15 10.82
CA GLY A 396 -18.13 12.05 10.01
C GLY A 396 -17.04 11.31 9.25
N LEU A 397 -17.28 10.04 8.97
CA LEU A 397 -16.43 9.19 8.14
C LEU A 397 -17.22 8.65 6.96
N VAL A 398 -16.74 8.86 5.74
CA VAL A 398 -17.21 8.12 4.57
C VAL A 398 -16.47 6.79 4.55
N VAL A 399 -17.19 5.69 4.36
CA VAL A 399 -16.66 4.34 4.19
C VAL A 399 -17.16 3.81 2.85
N ARG A 400 -16.23 3.59 1.91
CA ARG A 400 -16.47 2.97 0.61
C ARG A 400 -15.91 1.55 0.66
N THR A 401 -16.78 0.56 0.67
CA THR A 401 -16.38 -0.84 0.82
C THR A 401 -15.99 -1.46 -0.51
N ARG A 402 -14.83 -2.08 -0.58
CA ARG A 402 -14.34 -2.79 -1.77
C ARG A 402 -14.74 -4.28 -1.72
N PRO A 403 -14.81 -4.96 -2.87
CA PRO A 403 -14.94 -6.41 -2.92
C PRO A 403 -13.86 -7.12 -2.09
#